data_AF-A0A7Y5R0Z5-F1
#
_entry.id   AF-A0A7Y5R0Z5-F1
#
_cell.length_a   1.000
_cell.length_b   1.000
_cell.length_c   1.000
_cell.angle_alpha   90.00
_cell.angle_beta   90.00
_cell.angle_gamma   90.00
#
_symmetry.space_group_name_H-M   'P 1'
#
loop_
_entity.id
_entity.type
_entity.pdbx_description
1 polymer ?
#
loop_
_entity_poly.entity_id
_entity_poly.type
_entity_poly.pdbx_seq_one_letter_code
_entity_poly.pdbx_strand_id
1 'polypeptide(L)'
;MTTPRSTKSLAMAFVLGALLVGGVLGFTAERVFGHDEACAHYFTRVEMRRRFAEKLGLSAEQRSKVEAILDRKRAAMDSVTAPVRAQLQAVSDSTTKRIEAVLDDAQRAKFAQMRADHDRREREDRAAVRRE
;
A
#
# COMPACT_ATOMS: atom_id res chain seq x y z
N MET A 1 1.52 7.06 -49.56
CA MET A 1 1.21 7.45 -48.17
C MET A 1 1.63 6.31 -47.25
N THR A 2 2.79 6.46 -46.61
CA THR A 2 3.30 5.52 -45.60
C THR A 2 2.96 6.03 -44.21
N THR A 3 2.56 5.16 -43.30
CA THR A 3 3.22 5.10 -41.98
C THR A 3 3.12 3.69 -41.38
N PRO A 4 4.25 3.09 -40.98
CA PRO A 4 4.30 1.79 -40.31
C PRO A 4 3.75 1.91 -38.88
N ARG A 5 2.89 0.97 -38.49
CA ARG A 5 2.33 0.86 -37.13
C ARG A 5 3.48 0.53 -36.18
N SER A 6 3.98 1.54 -35.47
CA SER A 6 5.19 1.43 -34.66
C SER A 6 5.02 0.38 -33.55
N THR A 7 5.98 -0.53 -33.44
CA THR A 7 6.14 -1.53 -32.36
C THR A 7 6.10 -0.92 -30.96
N LYS A 8 6.39 0.39 -30.85
CA LYS A 8 6.25 1.19 -29.63
C LYS A 8 4.80 1.24 -29.11
N SER A 9 3.82 1.24 -30.01
CA SER A 9 2.40 1.26 -29.65
C SER A 9 1.95 -0.06 -29.03
N LEU A 10 2.55 -1.18 -29.44
CA LEU A 10 2.26 -2.50 -28.88
C LEU A 10 2.95 -2.70 -27.51
N ALA A 11 4.19 -2.22 -27.37
CA ALA A 11 4.90 -2.21 -26.09
C ALA A 11 4.21 -1.32 -25.05
N MET A 12 3.70 -0.15 -25.44
CA MET A 12 2.88 0.70 -24.56
C MET A 12 1.57 0.02 -24.15
N ALA A 13 0.91 -0.70 -25.07
CA ALA A 13 -0.31 -1.44 -24.76
C ALA A 13 -0.06 -2.60 -23.78
N PHE A 14 1.09 -3.28 -23.87
CA PHE A 14 1.47 -4.35 -22.95
C PHE A 14 1.85 -3.82 -21.57
N VAL A 15 2.59 -2.71 -21.50
CA VAL A 15 2.90 -2.02 -20.23
C VAL A 15 1.61 -1.48 -19.57
N LEU A 16 0.70 -0.88 -20.34
CA LEU A 16 -0.62 -0.46 -19.85
C LEU A 16 -1.45 -1.64 -19.37
N GLY A 17 -1.45 -2.76 -20.10
CA GLY A 17 -2.14 -3.99 -19.69
C GLY A 17 -1.58 -4.57 -18.40
N ALA A 18 -0.25 -4.65 -18.26
CA ALA A 18 0.42 -5.14 -17.05
C ALA A 18 0.20 -4.20 -15.83
N LEU A 19 0.17 -2.88 -16.05
CA LEU A 19 -0.12 -1.89 -15.01
C LEU A 19 -1.59 -1.95 -14.55
N LEU A 20 -2.52 -2.20 -15.47
CA LEU A 20 -3.94 -2.32 -15.18
C LEU A 20 -4.25 -3.64 -14.46
N VAL A 21 -3.65 -4.75 -14.87
CA VAL A 21 -3.81 -6.04 -14.17
C VAL A 21 -3.13 -6.02 -12.79
N GLY A 22 -2.00 -5.33 -12.64
CA GLY A 22 -1.36 -5.12 -11.33
C GLY A 22 -2.04 -4.06 -10.44
N GLY A 23 -2.81 -3.13 -11.02
CA GLY A 23 -3.47 -2.03 -10.31
C GLY A 23 -4.90 -2.32 -9.84
N VAL A 24 -5.59 -3.27 -10.46
CA VAL A 24 -6.99 -3.64 -10.11
C VAL A 24 -7.11 -4.27 -8.72
N LEU A 25 -6.00 -4.66 -8.08
CA LEU A 25 -5.96 -5.19 -6.72
C LEU A 25 -5.30 -4.28 -5.67
N GLY A 26 -5.00 -2.99 -5.97
CA GLY A 26 -4.39 -2.10 -4.97
C GLY A 26 -2.96 -2.48 -4.54
N PHE A 27 -2.36 -3.47 -5.21
CA PHE A 27 -1.15 -4.17 -4.75
C PHE A 27 0.15 -3.36 -4.91
N THR A 28 0.12 -2.20 -5.56
CA THR A 28 1.31 -1.37 -5.82
C THR A 28 1.38 -0.12 -4.94
N ALA A 29 0.26 0.54 -4.66
CA ALA A 29 0.23 1.67 -3.73
C ALA A 29 0.46 1.20 -2.29
N GLU A 30 -0.17 0.09 -1.91
CA GLU A 30 -0.04 -0.48 -0.56
C GLU A 30 1.31 -1.15 -0.32
N ARG A 31 2.00 -1.64 -1.36
CA ARG A 31 3.36 -2.15 -1.20
C ARG A 31 4.44 -1.06 -1.15
N VAL A 32 4.28 0.06 -1.83
CA VAL A 32 5.30 1.11 -1.83
C VAL A 32 5.12 2.08 -0.66
N PHE A 33 3.87 2.36 -0.26
CA PHE A 33 3.56 3.24 0.87
C PHE A 33 3.18 2.50 2.16
N GLY A 34 2.81 1.21 2.08
CA GLY A 34 2.42 0.39 3.22
C GLY A 34 3.44 -0.69 3.61
N HIS A 35 4.62 -0.80 2.99
CA HIS A 35 5.60 -1.83 3.38
C HIS A 35 6.12 -1.68 4.82
N ASP A 36 6.14 -0.46 5.36
CA ASP A 36 6.46 -0.20 6.78
C ASP A 36 5.29 -0.58 7.72
N GLU A 37 4.05 -0.67 7.23
CA GLU A 37 2.86 -1.03 8.04
C GLU A 37 2.50 -2.52 7.92
N ALA A 38 2.66 -3.12 6.73
CA ALA A 38 2.37 -4.53 6.48
C ALA A 38 3.44 -5.49 7.04
N CYS A 39 4.71 -5.09 7.14
CA CYS A 39 5.72 -5.87 7.89
C CYS A 39 5.62 -5.64 9.41
N ALA A 40 5.06 -4.52 9.85
CA ALA A 40 4.70 -4.26 11.25
C ALA A 40 3.38 -4.94 11.68
N HIS A 41 2.82 -5.79 10.82
CA HIS A 41 1.49 -6.37 10.98
C HIS A 41 1.48 -7.65 11.83
N TYR A 42 2.64 -8.29 12.01
CA TYR A 42 2.79 -9.46 12.89
C TYR A 42 3.40 -9.13 14.26
N PHE A 43 4.00 -7.94 14.38
CA PHE A 43 4.70 -7.45 15.56
C PHE A 43 4.47 -5.96 15.67
N THR A 44 3.99 -5.47 16.82
CA THR A 44 3.88 -4.03 17.08
C THR A 44 5.20 -3.32 16.73
N ARG A 45 5.17 -2.05 16.32
CA ARG A 45 6.41 -1.31 16.00
C ARG A 45 7.41 -1.37 17.16
N VAL A 46 6.92 -1.38 18.39
CA VAL A 46 7.70 -1.56 19.61
C VAL A 46 8.37 -2.94 19.62
N GLU A 47 7.61 -4.00 19.33
CA GLU A 47 8.12 -5.37 19.26
C GLU A 47 9.13 -5.58 18.11
N MET A 48 8.92 -4.95 16.95
CA MET A 48 9.89 -4.95 15.84
C MET A 48 11.19 -4.26 16.22
N ARG A 49 11.10 -3.08 16.87
CA ARG A 49 12.27 -2.35 17.36
C ARG A 49 13.01 -3.14 18.44
N ARG A 50 12.28 -3.77 19.36
CA ARG A 50 12.82 -4.63 20.41
C ARG A 50 13.58 -5.81 19.80
N ARG A 51 12.96 -6.55 18.88
CA ARG A 51 13.60 -7.68 18.18
C ARG A 51 14.80 -7.25 17.35
N PHE A 52 14.72 -6.12 16.68
CA PHE A 52 15.84 -5.56 15.93
C PHE A 52 17.03 -5.24 16.86
N ALA A 53 16.75 -4.59 17.99
CA ALA A 53 17.76 -4.28 19.00
C ALA A 53 18.37 -5.53 19.63
N GLU A 54 17.56 -6.54 19.95
CA GLU A 54 18.01 -7.82 20.51
C GLU A 54 18.85 -8.61 19.51
N LYS A 55 18.39 -8.72 18.26
CA LYS A 55 19.10 -9.45 17.20
C LYS A 55 20.46 -8.85 16.87
N LEU A 56 20.61 -7.54 17.02
CA LEU A 56 21.87 -6.84 16.80
C LEU A 56 22.71 -6.66 18.08
N GLY A 57 22.21 -7.10 19.23
CA GLY A 57 22.90 -6.95 20.51
C GLY A 57 23.14 -5.49 20.90
N LEU A 58 22.21 -4.58 20.55
CA LEU A 58 22.40 -3.15 20.78
C LEU A 58 22.43 -2.81 22.27
N SER A 59 23.38 -1.97 22.68
CA SER A 59 23.43 -1.34 24.00
C SER A 59 22.27 -0.37 24.20
N ALA A 60 21.98 0.03 25.44
CA ALA A 60 20.92 0.99 25.74
C ALA A 60 21.11 2.33 24.99
N GLU A 61 22.34 2.82 24.92
CA GLU A 61 22.67 4.06 24.19
C GLU A 61 22.46 3.91 22.68
N GLN A 62 22.86 2.76 22.10
CA GLN A 62 22.63 2.47 20.68
C GLN A 62 21.16 2.35 20.35
N ARG A 63 20.35 1.72 21.22
CA ARG A 63 18.89 1.61 21.07
C ARG A 63 18.24 2.99 20.96
N SER A 64 18.56 3.89 21.89
CA SER A 64 18.02 5.25 21.87
C SER A 64 18.38 6.00 20.58
N LYS A 65 19.62 5.85 20.08
CA LYS A 65 20.04 6.46 18.81
C LYS A 65 19.28 5.87 17.61
N VAL A 66 19.09 4.55 17.57
CA VAL A 66 18.34 3.87 16.50
C VAL A 66 16.87 4.28 16.52
N GLU A 67 16.23 4.36 17.69
CA GLU A 67 14.85 4.81 17.81
C GLU A 67 14.65 6.22 17.25
N ALA A 68 15.53 7.16 17.61
CA ALA A 68 15.50 8.52 17.08
C ALA A 68 15.66 8.57 15.55
N ILE A 69 16.51 7.72 14.96
CA ILE A 69 16.68 7.61 13.50
C ILE A 69 15.38 7.11 12.86
N LEU A 70 14.78 6.05 13.41
CA LEU A 70 13.55 5.46 12.88
C LEU A 70 12.35 6.43 12.99
N ASP A 71 12.27 7.22 14.07
CA ASP A 71 11.23 8.24 14.23
C ASP A 71 11.38 9.37 13.22
N ARG A 72 12.61 9.85 12.98
CA ARG A 72 12.89 10.85 11.94
C ARG A 72 12.54 10.34 10.54
N LYS A 73 12.90 9.08 10.23
CA LYS A 73 12.50 8.43 8.96
C LYS A 73 10.99 8.46 8.82
N ARG A 74 10.24 8.07 9.86
CA ARG A 74 8.78 8.06 9.82
C ARG A 74 8.22 9.45 9.53
N ALA A 75 8.65 10.46 10.28
CA ALA A 75 8.17 11.82 10.09
C ALA A 75 8.46 12.34 8.67
N ALA A 76 9.62 11.99 8.09
CA ALA A 76 9.96 12.33 6.71
C ALA A 76 9.07 11.59 5.68
N MET A 77 8.73 10.32 5.93
CA MET A 77 7.79 9.59 5.09
C MET A 77 6.37 10.17 5.17
N ASP A 78 5.93 10.53 6.38
CA ASP A 78 4.61 11.12 6.62
C ASP A 78 4.50 12.50 5.93
N SER A 79 5.56 13.30 5.92
CA SER A 79 5.55 14.61 5.24
C SER A 79 5.47 14.52 3.72
N VAL A 80 6.05 13.46 3.14
CA VAL A 80 5.96 13.18 1.69
C VAL A 80 4.59 12.64 1.32
N THR A 81 4.02 11.79 2.15
CA THR A 81 2.77 11.07 1.83
C THR A 81 1.50 11.85 2.17
N ALA A 82 1.51 12.63 3.25
CA ALA A 82 0.37 13.43 3.69
C ALA A 82 -0.27 14.31 2.59
N PRO A 83 0.49 15.10 1.80
CA PRO A 83 -0.11 15.98 0.79
C PRO A 83 -0.74 15.23 -0.39
N VAL A 84 -0.25 14.02 -0.72
CA VAL A 84 -0.73 13.24 -1.86
C VAL A 84 -1.83 12.24 -1.51
N ARG A 85 -2.10 12.04 -0.20
CA ARG A 85 -3.06 11.03 0.29
C ARG A 85 -4.45 11.18 -0.34
N ALA A 86 -4.96 12.41 -0.42
CA ALA A 86 -6.28 12.68 -1.00
C ALA A 86 -6.32 12.36 -2.51
N GLN A 87 -5.22 12.62 -3.22
CA GLN A 87 -5.12 12.33 -4.65
C GLN A 87 -5.08 10.82 -4.90
N LEU A 88 -4.33 10.09 -4.08
CA LEU A 88 -4.30 8.62 -4.12
C LEU A 88 -5.70 8.03 -3.87
N GLN A 89 -6.43 8.54 -2.88
CA GLN A 89 -7.80 8.12 -2.61
C GLN A 89 -8.72 8.36 -3.81
N ALA A 90 -8.65 9.55 -4.42
CA ALA A 90 -9.46 9.88 -5.58
C ALA A 90 -9.17 8.95 -6.79
N VAL A 91 -7.92 8.57 -6.99
CA VAL A 91 -7.52 7.60 -8.03
C VAL A 91 -8.09 6.22 -7.74
N SER A 92 -8.02 5.74 -6.49
CA SER A 92 -8.60 4.46 -6.08
C SER A 92 -10.13 4.44 -6.26
N ASP A 93 -10.82 5.51 -5.87
CA ASP A 93 -12.27 5.63 -6.02
C ASP A 93 -12.69 5.66 -7.49
N SER A 94 -11.97 6.44 -8.32
CA SER A 94 -12.19 6.48 -9.76
C SER A 94 -12.00 5.11 -10.41
N THR A 95 -10.94 4.40 -10.03
CA THR A 95 -10.64 3.05 -10.53
C THR A 95 -11.72 2.06 -10.13
N THR A 96 -12.19 2.11 -8.88
CA THR A 96 -13.31 1.29 -8.40
C THR A 96 -14.55 1.49 -9.26
N LYS A 97 -14.96 2.74 -9.53
CA LYS A 97 -16.14 3.02 -10.37
C LYS A 97 -15.98 2.48 -11.80
N ARG A 98 -14.77 2.57 -12.36
CA ARG A 98 -14.47 2.04 -13.69
C ARG A 98 -14.54 0.52 -13.75
N ILE A 99 -14.10 -0.15 -12.68
CA ILE A 99 -14.27 -1.61 -12.53
C ILE A 99 -15.76 -1.94 -12.43
N GLU A 100 -16.51 -1.30 -11.53
CA GLU A 100 -17.94 -1.57 -11.34
C GLU A 100 -18.78 -1.40 -12.61
N ALA A 101 -18.38 -0.48 -13.50
CA ALA A 101 -19.05 -0.20 -14.77
C ALA A 101 -18.93 -1.34 -15.80
N VAL A 102 -17.94 -2.23 -15.69
CA VAL A 102 -17.74 -3.35 -16.63
C VAL A 102 -18.19 -4.71 -16.07
N LEU A 103 -18.64 -4.74 -14.81
CA LEU A 103 -19.12 -5.95 -14.15
C LEU A 103 -20.61 -6.16 -14.40
N ASP A 104 -21.06 -7.41 -14.33
CA ASP A 104 -22.48 -7.72 -14.17
C ASP A 104 -22.95 -7.56 -12.70
N ASP A 105 -24.24 -7.74 -12.43
CA ASP A 105 -24.81 -7.56 -11.08
C ASP A 105 -24.24 -8.54 -10.05
N ALA A 106 -24.05 -9.80 -10.43
CA ALA A 106 -23.51 -10.82 -9.54
C ALA A 106 -22.04 -10.55 -9.21
N GLN A 107 -21.27 -10.11 -10.21
CA GLN A 107 -19.88 -9.71 -10.06
C GLN A 107 -19.73 -8.44 -9.23
N ARG A 108 -20.61 -7.44 -9.40
CA ARG A 108 -20.65 -6.24 -8.54
C ARG A 108 -20.87 -6.59 -7.07
N ALA A 109 -21.82 -7.48 -6.79
CA ALA A 109 -22.08 -7.92 -5.41
C ALA A 109 -20.86 -8.59 -4.79
N LYS A 110 -20.19 -9.48 -5.55
CA LYS A 110 -18.96 -10.15 -5.11
C LYS A 110 -17.81 -9.15 -4.91
N PHE A 111 -17.64 -8.19 -5.82
CA PHE A 111 -16.62 -7.16 -5.71
C PHE A 111 -16.84 -6.25 -4.48
N ALA A 112 -18.08 -5.87 -4.19
CA ALA A 112 -18.44 -5.12 -3.00
C ALA A 112 -18.11 -5.91 -1.71
N GLN A 113 -18.38 -7.22 -1.68
CA GLN A 113 -18.01 -8.08 -0.56
C GLN A 113 -16.50 -8.14 -0.36
N MET A 114 -15.72 -8.31 -1.44
CA MET A 114 -14.26 -8.32 -1.37
C MET A 114 -13.70 -7.03 -0.78
N ARG A 115 -14.24 -5.87 -1.17
CA ARG A 115 -13.84 -4.56 -0.61
C ARG A 115 -14.23 -4.44 0.86
N ALA A 116 -15.45 -4.81 1.22
CA ALA A 116 -15.90 -4.75 2.62
C ALA A 116 -15.07 -5.64 3.54
N ASP A 117 -14.65 -6.82 3.07
CA ASP A 117 -13.76 -7.72 3.78
C ASP A 117 -12.35 -7.13 3.95
N HIS A 118 -11.82 -6.48 2.92
CA HIS A 118 -10.53 -5.76 2.99
C HIS A 118 -10.58 -4.64 4.04
N ASP A 119 -11.58 -3.75 3.93
CA ASP A 119 -11.75 -2.64 4.85
C ASP A 119 -11.97 -3.11 6.30
N ARG A 120 -12.67 -4.24 6.48
CA ARG A 120 -12.87 -4.85 7.80
C ARG A 120 -11.53 -5.29 8.39
N ARG A 121 -10.72 -6.02 7.62
CA ARG A 121 -9.38 -6.46 8.07
C ARG A 121 -8.54 -5.26 8.47
N GLU A 122 -8.42 -4.26 7.60
CA GLU A 122 -7.62 -3.08 7.93
C GLU A 122 -8.13 -2.34 9.19
N ARG A 123 -9.45 -2.28 9.40
CA ARG A 123 -10.03 -1.68 10.63
C ARG A 123 -9.71 -2.52 11.85
N GLU A 124 -9.81 -3.84 11.76
CA GLU A 124 -9.44 -4.78 12.83
C GLU A 124 -7.97 -4.62 13.18
N ASP A 125 -7.09 -4.53 12.17
CA ASP A 125 -5.66 -4.34 12.36
C ASP A 125 -5.36 -2.99 13.03
N ARG A 126 -6.01 -1.91 12.57
CA ARG A 126 -5.90 -0.59 13.21
C ARG A 126 -6.46 -0.57 14.64
N ALA A 127 -7.53 -1.30 14.91
CA ALA A 127 -8.15 -1.38 16.23
C ALA A 127 -7.31 -2.21 17.21
N ALA A 128 -6.68 -3.29 16.76
CA ALA A 128 -5.75 -4.09 17.54
C ALA A 128 -4.58 -3.24 18.04
N VAL A 129 -4.00 -2.41 17.16
CA VAL A 129 -2.92 -1.46 17.52
C VAL A 129 -3.32 -0.45 18.58
N ARG A 130 -4.60 -0.05 18.68
CA ARG A 130 -5.06 0.98 19.63
C ARG A 130 -5.37 0.42 21.03
N ARG A 131 -5.50 -0.90 21.17
CA ARG A 131 -5.86 -1.57 22.43
C ARG A 131 -4.63 -2.08 23.22
N GLU A 132 -3.47 -2.11 22.59
CA GLU A 132 -2.16 -2.43 23.21
C GLU A 132 -1.39 -1.15 23.54
#